data_AF-A0A1V5XXQ0-F1
#
_entry.id   AF-A0A1V5XXQ0-F1
#
_cell.length_a   1.000
_cell.length_b   1.000
_cell.length_c   1.000
_cell.angle_alpha   90.00
_cell.angle_beta   90.00
_cell.angle_gamma   90.00
#
_symmetry.space_group_name_H-M   'P 1'
#
loop_
_entity.id
_entity.type
_entity.pdbx_description
1 polymer ?
#
loop_
_entity_poly.entity_id
_entity_poly.type
_entity_poly.pdbx_seq_one_letter_code
_entity_poly.pdbx_strand_id
1 'polypeptide(L)' 'MSKGNLAIKNATRDGKKIHLFVKFSPSEYYYQGVFELVDYICEDEKDENGKTRKEYKFRLRKVL' A
#
# COMPACT_ATOMS: atom_id res chain seq x y z
N MET A 1 3.15 -4.64 12.45
CA MET A 1 2.69 -4.46 11.06
C MET A 1 1.32 -5.13 10.94
N SER A 2 0.32 -4.47 10.35
CA SER A 2 -1.02 -5.04 10.19
C SER A 2 -1.03 -6.15 9.12
N LYS A 3 -2.09 -6.97 9.07
CA LYS A 3 -2.27 -8.00 8.03
C LYS A 3 -2.21 -7.43 6.61
N GLY A 4 -2.77 -6.23 6.39
CA GLY A 4 -2.75 -5.55 5.09
C GLY A 4 -1.34 -5.13 4.66
N ASN A 5 -0.58 -4.49 5.56
CA ASN A 5 0.79 -4.06 5.25
C ASN A 5 1.71 -5.27 5.00
N LEU A 6 1.50 -6.35 5.75
CA LEU A 6 2.23 -7.61 5.54
C LEU A 6 1.90 -8.26 4.19
N ALA A 7 0.64 -8.16 3.72
CA ALA A 7 0.23 -8.67 2.43
C ALA A 7 0.91 -7.93 1.26
N ILE A 8 1.04 -6.60 1.36
CA ILE A 8 1.77 -5.80 0.36
C ILE A 8 3.26 -6.17 0.37
N LYS A 9 3.88 -6.21 1.56
CA LYS A 9 5.30 -6.57 1.72
C LYS A 9 5.64 -7.94 1.15
N ASN A 10 4.76 -8.92 1.36
CA ASN A 10 5.01 -10.31 0.96
C ASN A 10 4.47 -10.66 -0.43
N ALA A 11 3.83 -9.72 -1.14
CA ALA A 11 3.13 -10.01 -2.39
C ALA A 11 4.02 -10.77 -3.38
N THR A 12 5.24 -10.28 -3.64
CA THR A 12 6.20 -10.93 -4.53
C THR A 12 6.59 -12.34 -4.06
N ARG A 13 6.92 -12.48 -2.77
CA ARG A 13 7.31 -13.78 -2.18
C ARG A 13 6.18 -14.80 -2.26
N ASP A 14 4.95 -14.35 -2.07
CA ASP A 14 3.76 -15.20 -2.04
C ASP A 14 3.16 -15.39 -3.46
N GLY A 15 3.83 -14.91 -4.53
CA GLY A 15 3.38 -15.03 -5.91
C GLY A 15 2.11 -14.23 -6.24
N LYS A 16 1.79 -13.20 -5.45
CA LYS A 16 0.60 -12.36 -5.60
C LYS A 16 0.91 -11.09 -6.38
N LYS A 17 -0.05 -10.66 -7.20
CA LYS A 17 -0.02 -9.38 -7.92
C LYS A 17 -0.67 -8.28 -7.09
N ILE A 18 -0.09 -7.08 -7.10
CA ILE A 18 -0.70 -5.89 -6.48
C ILE A 18 -1.53 -5.19 -7.55
N HIS A 19 -2.86 -5.17 -7.39
CA HIS A 19 -3.77 -4.42 -8.25
C HIS A 19 -4.08 -3.07 -7.60
N LEU A 20 -3.77 -1.96 -8.30
CA LEU A 20 -3.98 -0.62 -7.76
C LEU A 20 -5.28 -0.01 -8.31
N PHE A 21 -6.13 0.47 -7.40
CA PHE A 21 -7.34 1.22 -7.70
C PHE A 21 -7.26 2.60 -7.06
N VAL A 22 -7.58 3.65 -7.81
CA VAL A 22 -7.72 5.01 -7.28
C VAL A 22 -9.21 5.30 -7.16
N LYS A 23 -9.66 5.63 -5.96
CA LYS A 23 -11.04 6.02 -5.70
C LYS A 23 -11.23 7.49 -6.09
N PHE A 24 -12.11 7.76 -7.04
CA PHE A 24 -12.40 9.12 -7.50
C PHE A 24 -13.64 9.71 -6.82
N SER A 25 -14.67 8.87 -6.66
CA SER A 25 -15.91 9.21 -5.97
C SER A 25 -16.37 8.02 -5.12
N PRO A 26 -17.42 8.15 -4.28
CA PRO A 26 -17.92 7.03 -3.48
C PRO A 26 -18.23 5.76 -4.30
N SER A 27 -18.70 5.93 -5.54
CA SER A 27 -19.10 4.86 -6.45
C SER A 27 -18.10 4.55 -7.57
N GLU A 28 -17.09 5.40 -7.80
CA GLU A 28 -16.19 5.25 -8.95
C GLU A 28 -14.74 4.99 -8.53
N TYR A 29 -14.17 3.96 -9.16
CA TYR A 29 -12.78 3.57 -9.02
C TYR A 29 -12.13 3.45 -10.40
N TYR A 30 -10.93 4.01 -10.53
CA TYR A 30 -10.09 3.81 -11.71
C TYR A 30 -9.06 2.74 -11.44
N TYR A 31 -9.06 1.69 -12.27
CA TYR A 31 -8.03 0.67 -12.22
C TYR A 31 -6.75 1.19 -12.89
N GLN A 32 -5.66 1.28 -12.11
CA GLN A 32 -4.37 1.79 -12.58
C GLN A 32 -3.47 0.71 -13.17
N GLY A 33 -3.74 -0.57 -12.89
CA GLY A 33 -2.96 -1.71 -13.39
C GLY A 33 -2.35 -2.57 -12.30
N VAL A 34 -1.43 -3.43 -12.73
CA VAL A 34 -0.63 -4.29 -11.86
C VAL A 34 0.65 -3.58 -11.48
N PHE A 35 1.01 -3.68 -10.20
CA PHE A 35 2.19 -3.07 -9.62
C PHE A 35 3.03 -4.11 -8.89
N GLU A 36 4.29 -3.77 -8.70
CA GLU A 36 5.23 -4.47 -7.83
C GLU A 36 5.75 -3.53 -6.74
N LEU A 37 6.08 -4.11 -5.59
CA LEU A 37 6.72 -3.39 -4.50
C LEU A 37 8.20 -3.21 -4.81
N VAL A 38 8.67 -1.97 -4.83
CA VAL A 38 10.09 -1.63 -4.99
C VAL A 38 10.76 -1.55 -3.62
N ASP A 39 10.15 -0.77 -2.72
CA ASP A 39 10.67 -0.54 -1.36
C ASP A 39 9.54 -0.02 -0.45
N TYR A 40 9.79 0.02 0.86
CA TYR A 40 8.90 0.67 1.81
C TYR A 40 9.68 1.27 2.98
N ILE A 41 9.16 2.39 3.50
CA ILE A 41 9.64 2.98 4.75
C ILE A 41 8.56 2.88 5.82
N CYS A 42 8.97 2.90 7.08
CA CYS A 42 8.10 2.92 8.24
C CYS A 42 8.50 4.09 9.13
N GLU A 43 7.54 4.97 9.40
CA GLU A 43 7.74 6.17 10.22
C GLU A 43 6.78 6.14 11.40
N ASP A 44 7.17 6.80 12.49
CA ASP A 44 6.29 7.04 13.63
C ASP A 44 5.56 8.37 13.40
N GLU A 45 4.24 8.31 13.24
CA GLU A 45 3.39 9.46 12.96
C GLU A 45 2.41 9.66 14.12
N LYS A 46 2.15 10.91 14.53
CA LYS A 46 1.08 11.20 15.49
C LYS A 46 -0.25 11.30 14.75
N ASP A 47 -1.25 10.55 15.22
CA ASP A 47 -2.62 10.75 14.75
C ASP A 47 -3.24 12.05 15.29
N GLU A 48 -4.49 12.32 14.89
CA GLU A 48 -5.26 13.51 15.29
C GLU A 48 -5.44 13.65 16.81
N ASN A 49 -5.27 12.55 17.56
CA ASN A 49 -5.37 12.53 19.03
C ASN A 49 -3.98 12.58 19.71
N GLY A 50 -2.91 12.78 18.94
CA GLY A 50 -1.54 12.83 19.43
C GLY A 50 -0.92 11.46 19.73
N LYS A 51 -1.59 10.35 19.37
CA LYS A 51 -1.09 8.99 19.60
C LYS A 51 -0.15 8.59 18.46
N THR A 52 1.02 8.07 18.83
CA THR A 52 1.97 7.54 17.86
C THR A 52 1.45 6.26 17.20
N ARG A 53 1.38 6.26 15.87
CA ARG A 53 1.11 5.10 15.02
C ARG A 53 2.28 4.86 14.07
N LYS A 54 2.47 3.61 13.65
CA LYS A 54 3.41 3.27 12.59
C LYS A 54 2.76 3.45 11.23
N GLU A 55 3.19 4.43 10.47
CA GLU A 55 2.77 4.65 9.09
C GLU A 55 3.75 3.95 8.14
N TYR A 56 3.23 3.19 7.18
CA TYR A 56 4.02 2.47 6.18
C TYR A 56 3.80 3.09 4.81
N LYS A 57 4.87 3.60 4.19
CA LYS A 57 4.82 4.21 2.86
C LYS A 57 5.48 3.27 1.87
N PHE A 58 4.68 2.76 0.93
CA PHE A 58 5.10 1.79 -0.07
C PHE A 58 5.45 2.49 -1.39
N ARG A 59 6.66 2.25 -1.90
CA ARG A 59 7.07 2.67 -3.24
C ARG A 59 6.71 1.56 -4.22
N LEU A 60 5.72 1.81 -5.06
CA LEU A 60 5.25 0.86 -6.07
C LEU A 60 5.73 1.26 -7.47
N ARG A 61 6.00 0.27 -8.32
CA ARG A 61 6.28 0.44 -9.75
C ARG A 61 5.22 -0.29 -10.56
N LYS A 62 4.67 0.36 -11.59
CA LYS A 62 3.72 -0.27 -12.51
C LYS A 62 4.45 -1.29 -13.36
N VAL A 63 3.88 -2.48 -13.48
CA VAL A 63 4.36 -3.53 -14.39
C VAL A 63 3.89 -3.18 -15.80
N LEU A 64 4.80 -3.24 -16.77
CA LEU A 64 4.53 -3.01 -18.20
C LEU A 64 3.81 -4.20 -18.84
#